data_AF-A0A6N2VTZ2-F1
#
_entry.id   AF-A0A6N2VTZ2-F1
#
_cell.length_a   1.000
_cell.length_b   1.000
_cell.length_c   1.000
_cell.angle_alpha   90.00
_cell.angle_beta   90.00
_cell.angle_gamma   90.00
#
_symmetry.space_group_name_H-M   'P 1'
#
loop_
_entity.id
_entity.type
_entity.pdbx_description
1 polymer ?
#
loop_
_entity_poly.entity_id
_entity_poly.type
_entity_poly.pdbx_seq_one_letter_code
_entity_poly.pdbx_strand_id
1 'polypeptide(L)'
;MDTTFRIYPIGIQNFEQLRNNNNVYVDKTELIYRLANTNKAYFLTRPRRFGKSLLVSTLHAYFRGKKELFQGLAMERLEKEWNVYPVLHLDFSMTKYTALSDLLGQLNLNLYDWENSMERKK
;
A
#
# COMPACT_ATOMS: atom_id res chain seq x y z
N MET A 1 28.26 14.83 10.94
CA MET A 1 27.21 14.00 11.57
C MET A 1 25.90 14.62 11.18
N ASP A 2 25.14 13.97 10.29
CA ASP A 2 23.86 14.47 9.83
C ASP A 2 22.82 14.18 10.92
N THR A 3 22.53 15.16 11.77
CA THR A 3 21.53 15.06 12.83
C THR A 3 20.15 15.36 12.27
N THR A 4 19.73 14.61 11.24
CA THR A 4 18.36 14.66 10.75
C THR A 4 17.47 13.91 11.75
N PHE A 5 16.81 14.66 12.63
CA PHE A 5 15.84 14.12 13.58
C PHE A 5 14.66 13.49 12.80
N ARG A 6 14.58 12.16 12.78
CA ARG A 6 13.51 11.43 12.09
C ARG A 6 12.31 11.27 13.02
N ILE A 7 11.13 11.66 12.54
CA ILE A 7 9.90 11.61 13.32
C ILE A 7 9.39 10.16 13.38
N TYR A 8 9.03 9.68 14.57
CA TYR A 8 8.36 8.38 14.70
C TYR A 8 6.93 8.47 14.12
N PRO A 9 6.55 7.62 13.14
CA PRO A 9 5.31 7.75 12.37
C PRO A 9 4.06 7.31 13.15
N ILE A 10 3.75 7.95 14.27
CA ILE A 10 2.55 7.60 15.06
C ILE A 10 1.30 7.92 14.24
N GLY A 11 0.47 6.91 14.02
CA GLY A 11 -0.79 7.05 13.28
C GLY A 11 -0.64 7.09 11.75
N ILE A 12 0.58 7.15 11.21
CA ILE A 12 0.80 7.12 9.76
C ILE A 12 0.75 5.68 9.26
N GLN A 13 -0.24 5.40 8.41
CA GLN A 13 -0.47 4.07 7.82
C GLN A 13 -0.32 4.05 6.30
N ASN A 14 0.03 5.19 5.70
CA ASN A 14 0.24 5.35 4.28
C ASN A 14 1.75 5.35 3.99
N PHE A 15 2.19 4.41 3.16
CA PHE A 15 3.60 4.25 2.82
C PHE A 15 4.20 5.48 2.14
N GLU A 16 3.49 6.09 1.19
CA GLU A 16 3.95 7.27 0.47
C GLU A 16 4.13 8.48 1.40
N GLN A 17 3.15 8.75 2.26
CA GLN A 17 3.28 9.79 3.29
C GLN A 17 4.49 9.54 4.19
N LEU A 18 4.66 8.29 4.65
CA LEU A 18 5.77 7.91 5.52
C LEU A 18 7.13 8.11 4.85
N ARG A 19 7.25 7.81 3.54
CA ARG A 19 8.49 8.01 2.77
C ARG A 19 8.78 9.49 2.52
N ASN A 20 7.76 10.27 2.20
CA ASN A 20 7.92 11.70 1.89
C ASN A 20 8.17 12.57 3.13
N ASN A 21 7.67 12.18 4.29
CA ASN A 21 7.78 12.96 5.54
C ASN A 21 9.05 12.67 6.36
N ASN A 22 10.05 11.99 5.77
CA ASN A 22 11.32 11.61 6.42
C ASN A 22 11.13 10.90 7.78
N ASN A 23 10.08 10.08 7.89
CA ASN A 23 9.78 9.33 9.11
C ASN A 23 10.73 8.14 9.29
N VAL A 24 10.85 7.67 10.53
CA VAL A 24 11.49 6.37 10.81
C VAL A 24 10.69 5.25 10.14
N TYR A 25 11.35 4.49 9.27
CA TYR A 25 10.78 3.32 8.61
C TYR A 25 11.64 2.09 8.86
N VAL A 26 11.02 1.01 9.31
CA VAL A 26 11.68 -0.31 9.38
C VAL A 26 11.46 -0.99 8.04
N ASP A 27 12.53 -1.12 7.27
CA ASP A 27 12.46 -1.70 5.94
C ASP A 27 12.09 -3.19 6.00
N LYS A 28 10.96 -3.52 5.36
CA LYS A 28 10.47 -4.90 5.15
C LYS A 28 10.23 -5.18 3.66
N THR A 29 10.75 -4.35 2.78
CA THR A 29 10.42 -4.38 1.35
C THR A 29 10.98 -5.63 0.65
N GLU A 30 12.04 -6.26 1.18
CA GLU A 30 12.46 -7.59 0.72
C GLU A 30 11.38 -8.67 0.93
N LEU A 31 10.68 -8.64 2.07
CA LEU A 31 9.57 -9.56 2.30
C LEU A 31 8.43 -9.31 1.32
N ILE A 32 8.15 -8.05 1.01
CA ILE A 32 7.16 -7.65 0.01
C ILE A 32 7.55 -8.17 -1.38
N TYR A 33 8.83 -8.06 -1.76
CA TYR A 33 9.33 -8.61 -3.02
C TYR A 33 9.08 -10.13 -3.10
N ARG A 34 9.43 -10.86 -2.05
CA ARG A 34 9.21 -12.31 -1.97
C ARG A 34 7.72 -12.64 -2.05
N LEU A 35 6.88 -11.89 -1.33
CA LEU A 35 5.41 -12.05 -1.37
C LEU A 35 4.86 -11.84 -2.79
N ALA A 36 5.38 -10.88 -3.55
CA ALA A 36 4.89 -10.60 -4.89
C ALA A 36 5.37 -11.61 -5.95
N ASN A 37 6.52 -12.26 -5.73
CA ASN A 37 7.22 -13.01 -6.78
C ASN A 37 7.37 -14.53 -6.52
N THR A 38 6.93 -15.08 -5.39
CA THR A 38 7.17 -16.51 -5.08
C THR A 38 5.91 -17.38 -5.14
N ASN A 39 4.94 -17.20 -4.24
CA ASN A 39 3.76 -18.08 -4.14
C ASN A 39 2.50 -17.44 -4.69
N LYS A 40 1.55 -18.28 -5.10
CA LYS A 40 0.25 -17.86 -5.62
C LYS A 40 -0.72 -17.36 -4.54
N ALA A 41 -0.55 -17.77 -3.28
CA ALA A 41 -1.45 -17.43 -2.18
C ALA A 41 -0.69 -17.30 -0.85
N TYR A 42 -1.09 -16.31 -0.04
CA TYR A 42 -0.54 -16.08 1.29
C TYR A 42 -1.64 -15.90 2.32
N PHE A 43 -1.48 -16.54 3.47
CA PHE A 43 -2.33 -16.33 4.64
C PHE A 43 -1.64 -15.36 5.60
N LEU A 44 -2.23 -14.19 5.80
CA LEU A 44 -1.76 -13.22 6.79
C LEU A 44 -2.62 -13.37 8.05
N THR A 45 -2.04 -13.92 9.11
CA THR A 45 -2.67 -13.96 10.45
C THR A 45 -3.11 -12.54 10.85
N ARG A 46 -4.09 -12.38 11.76
CA ARG A 46 -4.62 -11.06 12.20
C ARG A 46 -4.05 -10.56 13.55
N PRO A 47 -2.73 -10.37 13.72
CA PRO A 47 -2.22 -9.68 14.89
C PRO A 47 -2.67 -8.22 14.89
N ARG A 48 -3.18 -7.75 16.03
CA ARG A 48 -3.55 -6.34 16.24
C ARG A 48 -2.29 -5.48 16.15
N ARG A 49 -2.38 -4.32 15.48
CA ARG A 49 -1.27 -3.35 15.28
C ARG A 49 -0.07 -3.90 14.47
N PHE A 50 -0.27 -4.96 13.68
CA PHE A 50 0.80 -5.52 12.84
C PHE A 50 1.22 -4.63 11.64
N GLY A 51 0.49 -3.53 11.38
CA GLY A 51 0.78 -2.65 10.24
C GLY A 51 0.21 -3.18 8.92
N LYS A 52 -0.95 -3.84 8.94
CA LYS A 52 -1.64 -4.34 7.74
C LYS A 52 -1.93 -3.23 6.73
N SER A 53 -2.44 -2.08 7.18
CA SER A 53 -2.70 -0.93 6.32
C SER A 53 -1.42 -0.40 5.67
N LEU A 54 -0.32 -0.34 6.43
CA LEU A 54 0.99 0.05 5.90
C LEU A 54 1.47 -0.96 4.85
N LEU A 55 1.35 -2.27 5.12
CA LEU A 55 1.68 -3.31 4.14
C LEU A 55 0.88 -3.18 2.84
N VAL A 56 -0.45 -3.01 2.94
CA VAL A 56 -1.32 -2.84 1.76
C VAL A 56 -0.94 -1.57 0.99
N SER A 57 -0.67 -0.46 1.67
CA SER A 57 -0.24 0.77 0.99
C SER A 57 1.15 0.65 0.36
N THR A 58 2.08 -0.12 0.95
CA THR A 58 3.37 -0.42 0.31
C THR A 58 3.20 -1.29 -0.94
N LEU A 59 2.36 -2.34 -0.88
CA LEU A 59 2.02 -3.16 -2.07
C LEU A 59 1.38 -2.31 -3.16
N HIS A 60 0.45 -1.42 -2.79
CA HIS A 60 -0.17 -0.49 -3.72
C HIS A 60 0.86 0.41 -4.41
N ALA A 61 1.81 0.98 -3.67
CA ALA A 61 2.89 1.79 -4.23
C ALA A 61 3.81 0.98 -5.16
N TYR A 62 4.16 -0.24 -4.76
CA TYR A 62 4.99 -1.16 -5.54
C TYR A 62 4.34 -1.50 -6.89
N PHE A 63 3.11 -2.01 -6.88
CA PHE A 63 2.42 -2.40 -8.12
C PHE A 63 2.04 -1.21 -9.01
N ARG A 64 1.90 0.00 -8.46
CA ARG A 64 1.75 1.24 -9.25
C ARG A 64 3.09 1.74 -9.84
N GLY A 65 4.21 1.09 -9.55
CA GLY A 65 5.53 1.43 -10.07
C GLY A 65 6.14 2.71 -9.48
N LYS A 66 5.77 3.10 -8.25
CA LYS A 66 6.31 4.29 -7.57
C LYS A 66 7.75 4.08 -7.06
N LYS A 67 8.68 3.85 -7.97
CA LYS A 67 10.09 3.46 -7.70
C LYS A 67 10.80 4.42 -6.74
N GLU A 68 10.54 5.71 -6.87
CA GLU A 68 11.10 6.78 -6.04
C GLU A 68 10.87 6.57 -4.54
N LEU A 69 9.72 5.99 -4.16
CA LEU A 69 9.40 5.71 -2.75
C LEU A 69 10.26 4.59 -2.16
N PHE A 70 10.89 3.76 -3.00
CA PHE A 70 11.70 2.62 -2.58
C PHE A 70 13.20 2.90 -2.55
N GLN A 71 13.63 4.11 -2.90
CA GLN A 71 15.04 4.49 -2.83
C GLN A 71 15.62 4.26 -1.43
N GLY A 72 16.80 3.62 -1.37
CA GLY A 72 17.48 3.26 -0.13
C GLY A 72 16.88 2.08 0.63
N LEU A 73 15.87 1.40 0.07
CA LEU A 73 15.25 0.19 0.64
C LEU A 73 15.73 -1.07 -0.11
N ALA A 74 15.55 -2.24 0.49
CA ALA A 74 15.95 -3.52 -0.11
C ALA A 74 15.32 -3.74 -1.49
N MET A 75 14.05 -3.34 -1.67
CA MET A 75 13.32 -3.50 -2.93
C MET A 75 13.92 -2.71 -4.10
N GLU A 76 14.62 -1.59 -3.88
CA GLU A 76 15.35 -0.88 -4.95
C GLU A 76 16.38 -1.78 -5.64
N ARG A 77 17.01 -2.68 -4.86
CA ARG A 77 18.04 -3.59 -5.38
C ARG A 77 17.44 -4.84 -5.98
N LEU A 78 16.31 -5.31 -5.46
CA LEU A 78 15.66 -6.56 -5.86
C LEU A 78 14.78 -6.41 -7.11
N GLU A 79 14.00 -5.34 -7.20
CA GLU A 79 13.11 -5.09 -8.33
C GLU A 79 13.86 -4.42 -9.49
N LYS A 80 13.77 -5.00 -10.69
CA LYS A 80 14.48 -4.54 -11.89
C LYS A 80 13.56 -4.02 -12.96
N GLU A 81 12.40 -4.65 -13.15
CA GLU A 81 11.49 -4.35 -14.25
C GLU A 81 10.57 -3.17 -13.90
N TRP A 82 10.18 -3.03 -12.63
CA TRP A 82 9.28 -1.95 -12.17
C TRP A 82 7.99 -1.86 -13.00
N ASN A 83 7.43 -3.02 -13.35
CA ASN A 83 6.19 -3.12 -14.10
C ASN A 83 5.05 -2.35 -13.40
N VAL A 84 4.29 -1.58 -14.19
CA VAL A 84 3.16 -0.78 -13.70
C VAL A 84 1.86 -1.52 -13.95
N TYR A 85 1.10 -1.75 -12.88
CA TYR A 85 -0.19 -2.41 -12.91
C TYR A 85 -1.32 -1.46 -12.49
N PRO A 86 -2.53 -1.62 -13.05
CA PRO A 86 -3.72 -1.06 -12.45
C PRO A 86 -3.97 -1.75 -11.10
N VAL A 87 -3.96 -0.96 -10.02
CA VAL A 87 -4.25 -1.46 -8.67
C VAL A 87 -5.63 -0.98 -8.25
N LEU A 88 -6.50 -1.94 -7.94
CA LEU A 88 -7.82 -1.72 -7.37
C LEU A 88 -7.73 -1.91 -5.85
N HIS A 89 -7.99 -0.85 -5.09
CA HIS A 89 -8.00 -0.90 -3.63
C HIS A 89 -9.44 -0.97 -3.14
N LEU A 90 -9.76 -2.03 -2.40
CA LEU A 90 -11.07 -2.25 -1.77
C LEU A 90 -10.95 -1.99 -0.27
N ASP A 91 -11.70 -1.00 0.21
CA ASP A 91 -11.79 -0.69 1.64
C ASP A 91 -13.20 -0.96 2.15
N PHE A 92 -13.30 -1.87 3.13
CA PHE A 92 -14.55 -2.23 3.82
C PHE A 92 -14.56 -1.77 5.28
N SER A 93 -13.77 -0.76 5.63
CA SER A 93 -13.75 -0.20 6.99
C SER A 93 -14.71 0.97 7.19
N MET A 94 -15.34 1.45 6.12
CA MET A 94 -16.08 2.71 6.08
C MET A 94 -17.49 2.62 6.68
N THR A 95 -18.15 1.46 6.64
CA THR A 95 -19.54 1.31 7.09
C THR A 95 -19.72 0.03 7.93
N LYS A 96 -20.85 -0.08 8.64
CA LYS A 96 -21.16 -1.24 9.50
C LYS A 96 -21.83 -2.41 8.77
N TYR A 97 -22.03 -2.32 7.45
CA TYR A 97 -22.66 -3.35 6.60
C TYR A 97 -23.85 -4.07 7.25
N THR A 98 -24.81 -3.29 7.72
CA THR A 98 -25.99 -3.81 8.44
C THR A 98 -27.13 -4.20 7.51
N ALA A 99 -27.15 -3.65 6.28
CA ALA A 99 -28.10 -3.98 5.24
C ALA A 99 -27.38 -4.21 3.90
N LEU A 100 -28.04 -4.94 2.98
CA LEU A 100 -27.52 -5.17 1.62
C LEU A 100 -27.24 -3.85 0.89
N SER A 101 -28.07 -2.83 1.12
CA SER A 101 -27.89 -1.48 0.58
C SER A 101 -26.53 -0.85 0.96
N ASP A 102 -26.02 -1.13 2.16
CA ASP A 102 -24.74 -0.59 2.63
C ASP A 102 -23.58 -1.16 1.81
N LEU A 103 -23.65 -2.47 1.51
CA LEU A 103 -22.66 -3.15 0.68
C LEU A 103 -22.73 -2.67 -0.77
N LEU A 104 -23.94 -2.62 -1.35
CA LEU A 104 -24.14 -2.14 -2.71
C LEU A 104 -23.67 -0.68 -2.86
N GLY A 105 -23.97 0.17 -1.88
CA GLY A 105 -23.50 1.55 -1.84
C GLY A 105 -21.96 1.62 -1.84
N GLN A 106 -21.29 0.87 -0.96
CA GLN A 106 -19.82 0.87 -0.93
C GLN A 106 -19.21 0.34 -2.23
N LEU A 107 -19.77 -0.73 -2.81
CA LEU A 107 -19.26 -1.28 -4.06
C LEU A 107 -19.41 -0.28 -5.21
N ASN A 108 -20.55 0.40 -5.30
CA ASN A 108 -20.78 1.43 -6.32
C ASN A 108 -19.80 2.61 -6.17
N LEU A 109 -19.52 3.05 -4.94
CA LEU A 109 -18.51 4.10 -4.69
C LEU A 109 -17.12 3.65 -5.16
N ASN A 110 -16.70 2.43 -4.80
CA ASN A 110 -15.41 1.89 -5.23
C ASN A 110 -15.32 1.80 -6.77
N LEU A 111 -16.39 1.32 -7.44
CA LEU A 111 -16.44 1.23 -8.90
C LEU A 111 -16.34 2.61 -9.55
N TYR A 112 -17.11 3.59 -9.06
CA TYR A 112 -17.07 4.97 -9.56
C TYR A 112 -15.67 5.58 -9.42
N ASP A 113 -15.02 5.40 -8.27
CA ASP A 113 -13.65 5.89 -8.05
C ASP A 113 -12.65 5.22 -9.02
N TRP A 114 -12.81 3.93 -9.28
CA TRP A 114 -11.96 3.19 -10.20
C TRP A 114 -12.15 3.65 -11.65
N GLU A 115 -13.39 3.81 -12.11
CA GLU A 115 -13.72 4.34 -13.44
C GLU A 115 -13.03 5.69 -13.66
N ASN A 116 -13.22 6.63 -12.75
CA ASN A 116 -12.57 7.94 -12.79
C ASN A 116 -11.03 7.86 -12.80
N SER A 117 -10.46 6.92 -12.04
CA SER A 117 -9.00 6.75 -11.97
C SER A 117 -8.39 6.13 -13.24
N MET A 118 -9.20 5.38 -14.01
CA MET A 118 -8.79 4.70 -15.25
C MET A 118 -8.98 5.61 -16.45
N GLU A 119 -10.04 6.42 -16.50
CA GLU A 119 -10.29 7.38 -17.57
C GLU A 119 -9.24 8.50 -17.60
N ARG A 120 -8.78 8.96 -16.43
CA ARG A 120 -7.71 9.97 -16.31
C ARG A 120 -6.34 9.51 -16.81
N LYS A 121 -6.18 8.23 -17.14
CA LYS A 121 -4.92 7.63 -17.61
C LYS A 121 -4.89 7.34 -19.12
N LYS A 122 -5.99 7.60 -19.84
CA LYS A 122 -6.03 7.64 -21.31
C LYS A 122 -5.67 9.03 -21.82
#